data_AF-A0A496YA86-F1
#
_entry.id   AF-A0A496YA86-F1
#
_cell.length_a   1.000
_cell.length_b   1.000
_cell.length_c   1.000
_cell.angle_alpha   90.00
_cell.angle_beta   90.00
_cell.angle_gamma   90.00
#
_symmetry.space_group_name_H-M   'P 1'
#
loop_
_entity.id
_entity.type
_entity.pdbx_description
1 polymer ?
#
loop_
_entity_poly.entity_id
_entity_poly.type
_entity_poly.pdbx_seq_one_letter_code
_entity_poly.pdbx_strand_id
1 'polypeptide(L)'
;MAEGLLTVKGPKGLLTRQMHPKVLVNVGKDEVEVSVSDESKESKAIHGLSRMLVANMIIGVSTGFEKALEIVGVGYRAELQGNTAVLNVGYSQPVHFDLPKGVEAKIDKTKIILSSIDKELLGLTAAKIRGIRKPEPYKGKGIRYADEVVRRKAGKTGVK
;
A
#
# COMPACT_ATOMS: atom_id res chain seq x y z
N MET A 1 18.62 19.52 -18.54
CA MET A 1 17.39 19.31 -17.74
C MET A 1 17.06 17.83 -17.86
N ALA A 2 16.99 17.09 -16.75
CA ALA A 2 16.86 15.63 -16.78
C ALA A 2 15.53 15.21 -17.41
N GLU A 3 15.61 14.57 -18.58
CA GLU A 3 14.46 14.19 -19.42
C GLU A 3 13.47 13.31 -18.63
N GLY A 4 12.26 13.82 -18.39
CA GLY A 4 11.15 13.07 -17.82
C GLY A 4 11.19 12.78 -16.31
N LEU A 5 12.12 13.35 -15.54
CA LEU A 5 12.14 13.13 -14.08
C LEU A 5 11.26 14.15 -13.35
N LEU A 6 10.11 13.71 -12.83
CA LEU A 6 9.22 14.54 -12.01
C LEU A 6 9.60 14.41 -10.53
N THR A 7 9.81 15.55 -9.88
CA THR A 7 10.08 15.62 -8.44
C THR A 7 8.99 16.43 -7.75
N VAL A 8 8.34 15.84 -6.75
CA VAL A 8 7.31 16.49 -5.94
C VAL A 8 7.85 16.66 -4.52
N LYS A 9 7.85 17.89 -4.01
CA LYS A 9 8.29 18.24 -2.66
C LYS A 9 7.11 18.70 -1.83
N GLY A 10 7.05 18.29 -0.57
CA GLY A 10 6.03 18.71 0.36
C GLY A 10 6.48 18.58 1.82
N PRO A 11 5.58 18.83 2.79
CA PRO A 11 5.91 18.86 4.20
C PRO A 11 6.43 17.52 4.74
N LYS A 12 5.93 16.39 4.21
CA LYS A 12 6.33 15.05 4.68
C LYS A 12 7.61 14.52 4.04
N GLY A 13 8.07 15.13 2.94
CA GLY A 13 9.28 14.69 2.24
C GLY A 13 9.27 14.98 0.75
N LEU A 14 10.00 14.15 0.01
CA LEU A 14 10.24 14.30 -1.42
C LEU A 14 10.01 12.96 -2.12
N LEU A 15 9.29 12.99 -3.24
CA LEU A 15 9.11 11.85 -4.13
C LEU A 15 9.65 12.20 -5.53
N THR A 16 10.39 11.27 -6.11
CA THR A 16 10.90 11.37 -7.49
C THR A 16 10.35 10.22 -8.32
N ARG A 17 9.90 10.52 -9.54
CA ARG A 17 9.44 9.50 -10.47
C ARG A 17 9.84 9.83 -11.90
N GLN A 18 10.24 8.81 -12.64
CA GLN A 18 10.45 8.92 -14.07
C GLN A 18 9.10 8.79 -14.79
N MET A 19 8.78 9.78 -15.61
CA MET A 19 7.58 9.84 -16.43
C MET A 19 7.86 9.29 -17.83
N HIS A 20 6.81 8.78 -18.46
CA HIS A 20 6.91 8.29 -19.83
C HIS A 20 7.18 9.47 -20.79
N PRO A 21 8.06 9.32 -21.80
CA PRO A 21 8.47 10.43 -22.68
C PRO A 21 7.31 11.09 -23.45
N LYS A 22 6.22 10.37 -23.69
CA LYS A 22 5.00 10.87 -24.33
C LYS A 22 4.13 11.76 -23.44
N VAL A 23 4.46 11.89 -22.15
CA VAL A 23 3.66 12.63 -21.17
C VAL A 23 4.27 14.00 -20.95
N LEU A 24 3.46 15.03 -21.16
CA LEU A 24 3.78 16.41 -20.87
C LEU A 24 3.10 16.80 -19.56
N VAL A 25 3.85 17.42 -18.66
CA VAL A 25 3.33 17.87 -17.36
C VAL A 25 3.54 19.38 -17.27
N ASN A 26 2.45 20.13 -17.30
CA ASN A 26 2.44 21.58 -17.15
C ASN A 26 2.05 21.93 -15.71
N VAL A 27 2.97 22.57 -15.00
CA VAL A 27 2.73 23.04 -13.63
C VAL A 27 2.27 24.50 -13.71
N GLY A 28 0.98 24.73 -13.50
CA GLY A 28 0.39 26.07 -13.37
C GLY A 28 0.57 26.65 -11.96
N LYS A 29 -0.08 27.78 -11.67
CA LYS A 29 -0.03 28.40 -10.34
C LYS A 29 -0.74 27.57 -9.27
N ASP A 30 -1.94 27.09 -9.57
CA ASP A 30 -2.79 26.36 -8.61
C ASP A 30 -3.07 24.91 -9.03
N GLU A 31 -2.83 24.57 -10.30
CA GLU A 31 -3.18 23.27 -10.87
C GLU A 31 -2.03 22.66 -11.67
N VAL A 32 -1.97 21.33 -11.68
CA VAL A 32 -1.03 20.56 -12.49
C VAL A 32 -1.81 19.88 -13.60
N GLU A 33 -1.52 20.28 -14.83
CA GLU A 33 -2.13 19.69 -16.02
C GLU A 33 -1.19 18.62 -16.59
N VAL A 34 -1.75 17.44 -16.87
CA VAL A 34 -1.04 16.36 -17.55
C VAL A 34 -1.65 16.24 -18.93
N SER A 35 -0.83 16.23 -19.97
CA SER A 35 -1.22 16.04 -21.36
C SER A 35 -0.33 14.99 -22.04
N VAL A 36 -0.72 14.53 -23.22
CA VAL A 36 0.04 13.55 -24.01
C VAL A 36 0.27 14.06 -25.42
N SER A 37 1.35 13.59 -26.04
CA SER A 37 1.76 14.01 -27.39
C SER A 37 0.83 13.58 -28.51
N ASP A 38 0.05 12.51 -28.32
CA ASP A 38 -0.74 11.87 -29.37
C ASP A 38 -2.04 11.26 -28.83
N GLU A 39 -3.05 11.14 -29.68
CA GLU A 39 -4.38 10.62 -29.31
C GLU A 39 -4.52 9.10 -29.47
N SER A 40 -3.40 8.38 -29.60
CA SER A 40 -3.43 6.92 -29.70
C SER A 40 -4.07 6.29 -28.45
N LYS A 41 -4.59 5.06 -28.61
CA LYS A 41 -5.19 4.31 -27.50
C LYS A 41 -4.20 4.11 -26.35
N GLU A 42 -2.93 3.89 -26.68
CA GLU A 42 -1.84 3.76 -25.69
C GLU A 42 -1.62 5.07 -24.94
N SER A 43 -1.52 6.18 -25.64
CA SER A 43 -1.29 7.50 -25.02
C SER A 43 -2.46 7.93 -24.13
N LYS A 44 -3.71 7.62 -24.51
CA LYS A 44 -4.87 7.82 -23.63
C LYS A 44 -4.80 7.00 -22.34
N ALA A 45 -4.32 5.75 -22.39
CA ALA A 45 -4.12 4.93 -21.20
C ALA A 45 -3.00 5.48 -20.30
N ILE A 46 -1.89 5.90 -20.92
CA ILE A 46 -0.73 6.49 -20.21
C ILE A 46 -1.11 7.83 -19.56
N HIS A 47 -1.95 8.63 -20.21
CA HIS A 47 -2.45 9.91 -19.70
C HIS A 47 -3.14 9.74 -18.34
N GLY A 48 -4.15 8.86 -18.28
CA GLY A 48 -4.90 8.59 -17.05
C GLY A 48 -4.02 8.03 -15.93
N LEU A 49 -3.14 7.09 -16.25
CA LEU A 49 -2.17 6.53 -15.31
C LEU A 49 -1.26 7.63 -14.75
N SER A 50 -0.65 8.42 -15.62
CA SER A 50 0.30 9.47 -15.24
C SER A 50 -0.36 10.53 -14.37
N ARG A 51 -1.57 10.97 -14.73
CA ARG A 51 -2.37 11.91 -13.94
C ARG A 51 -2.66 11.36 -12.54
N MET A 52 -3.03 10.07 -12.42
CA MET A 52 -3.26 9.44 -11.12
C MET A 52 -1.98 9.36 -10.27
N LEU A 53 -0.85 9.02 -10.89
CA LEU A 53 0.44 8.93 -10.20
C LEU A 53 0.87 10.28 -9.65
N VAL A 54 0.78 11.35 -10.45
CA VAL A 54 1.09 12.72 -10.03
C VAL A 54 0.20 13.15 -8.87
N ALA A 55 -1.11 12.94 -8.98
CA ALA A 55 -2.05 13.27 -7.91
C ALA A 55 -1.73 12.51 -6.61
N ASN A 56 -1.42 11.21 -6.70
CA ASN A 56 -1.03 10.42 -5.53
C ASN A 56 0.28 10.91 -4.91
N MET A 57 1.26 11.34 -5.70
CA MET A 57 2.51 11.91 -5.17
C MET A 57 2.25 13.21 -4.41
N ILE A 58 1.41 14.11 -4.93
CA ILE A 58 1.04 15.37 -4.27
C ILE A 58 0.33 15.10 -2.93
N ILE A 59 -0.69 14.23 -2.94
CA ILE A 59 -1.42 13.84 -1.73
C ILE A 59 -0.46 13.18 -0.73
N GLY A 60 0.43 12.30 -1.21
CA GLY A 60 1.41 11.59 -0.38
C GLY A 60 2.35 12.51 0.37
N VAL A 61 2.95 13.51 -0.30
CA VAL A 61 3.87 14.45 0.36
C VAL A 61 3.16 15.45 1.29
N SER A 62 1.86 15.65 1.11
CA SER A 62 1.04 16.55 1.93
C SER A 62 0.42 15.82 3.14
N THR A 63 -0.51 14.89 2.90
CA THR A 63 -1.26 14.19 3.95
C THR A 63 -0.65 12.84 4.30
N GLY A 64 0.07 12.20 3.38
CA GLY A 64 0.50 10.80 3.50
C GLY A 64 -0.66 9.82 3.36
N PHE A 65 -0.34 8.53 3.38
CA PHE A 65 -1.28 7.43 3.26
C PHE A 65 -1.15 6.48 4.44
N GLU A 66 -2.29 5.92 4.85
CA GLU A 66 -2.37 4.88 5.87
C GLU A 66 -3.17 3.69 5.37
N LYS A 67 -2.76 2.48 5.76
CA LYS A 67 -3.49 1.24 5.53
C LYS A 67 -3.52 0.41 6.81
N ALA A 68 -4.72 0.07 7.25
CA ALA A 68 -4.93 -0.79 8.41
C ALA A 68 -5.15 -2.25 7.98
N LEU A 69 -4.44 -3.15 8.65
CA LEU A 69 -4.59 -4.60 8.56
C LEU A 69 -5.04 -5.12 9.94
N GLU A 70 -5.90 -6.13 9.91
CA GLU A 70 -6.36 -6.84 11.09
C GLU A 70 -5.93 -8.30 11.05
N ILE A 71 -5.45 -8.78 12.19
CA ILE A 71 -5.08 -10.18 12.41
C ILE A 71 -6.21 -10.83 13.19
N VAL A 72 -6.78 -11.87 12.59
CA VAL A 72 -7.87 -12.66 13.15
C VAL A 72 -7.35 -14.06 13.42
N GLY A 73 -7.35 -14.49 14.69
CA GLY A 73 -6.93 -15.83 15.06
C GLY A 73 -6.68 -15.96 16.55
N VAL A 74 -6.88 -17.17 17.07
CA VAL A 74 -6.58 -17.46 18.48
C VAL A 74 -5.07 -17.56 18.63
N GLY A 75 -4.48 -16.75 19.51
CA GLY A 75 -3.04 -16.68 19.73
C GLY A 75 -2.25 -15.96 18.62
N TYR A 76 -2.93 -15.37 17.64
CA TYR A 76 -2.25 -14.63 16.58
C TYR A 76 -1.93 -13.22 17.05
N ARG A 77 -0.68 -12.80 16.86
CA ARG A 77 -0.23 -11.46 17.23
C ARG A 77 0.91 -11.00 16.34
N ALA A 78 1.07 -9.70 16.24
CA ALA A 78 2.20 -9.04 15.64
C ALA A 78 2.89 -8.16 16.68
N GLU A 79 4.21 -8.05 16.56
CA GLU A 79 5.05 -7.18 17.39
C GLU A 79 6.05 -6.47 16.49
N LEU A 80 6.41 -5.23 16.83
CA LEU A 80 7.42 -4.47 16.10
C LEU A 80 8.73 -4.54 16.86
N GLN A 81 9.77 -5.09 16.24
CA GLN A 81 11.13 -5.13 16.78
C GLN A 81 12.02 -4.23 15.93
N GLY A 82 12.20 -2.98 16.37
CA GLY A 82 12.90 -1.96 15.60
C GLY A 82 12.16 -1.67 14.28
N ASN A 83 12.75 -2.09 13.16
CA ASN A 83 12.17 -1.94 11.82
C ASN A 83 11.62 -3.26 11.23
N THR A 84 11.63 -4.34 12.01
CA THR A 84 11.16 -5.66 11.60
C THR A 84 9.85 -5.97 12.30
N ALA A 85 8.81 -6.27 11.51
CA ALA A 85 7.53 -6.76 12.02
C ALA A 85 7.61 -8.27 12.23
N VAL A 86 7.45 -8.71 13.49
CA VAL A 86 7.45 -10.13 13.87
C VAL A 86 6.02 -10.61 13.98
N LEU A 87 5.65 -11.58 13.16
CA LEU A 87 4.29 -12.08 13.00
C LEU A 87 4.19 -13.50 13.57
N ASN A 88 3.43 -13.65 14.64
CA ASN A 88 3.05 -14.94 15.22
C ASN A 88 1.65 -15.30 14.70
N VAL A 89 1.57 -15.94 13.53
CA VAL A 89 0.30 -16.25 12.84
C VAL A 89 0.05 -17.75 12.68
N GLY A 90 0.47 -18.53 13.67
CA GLY A 90 0.20 -19.98 13.74
C GLY A 90 1.14 -20.87 12.92
N TYR A 91 2.26 -20.33 12.44
CA TYR A 91 3.39 -21.13 11.97
C TYR A 91 4.23 -21.60 13.17
N SER A 92 5.03 -22.65 12.97
CA SER A 92 5.90 -23.20 14.02
C SER A 92 6.96 -22.21 14.50
N GLN A 93 7.40 -21.29 13.64
CA GLN A 93 8.33 -20.22 13.96
C GLN A 93 7.69 -18.85 13.64
N PRO A 94 8.03 -17.79 14.37
CA PRO A 94 7.61 -16.42 14.03
C PRO A 94 8.12 -16.02 12.64
N VAL A 95 7.30 -15.32 11.88
CA VAL A 95 7.69 -14.78 10.57
C VAL A 95 8.22 -13.37 10.77
N HIS A 96 9.48 -13.15 10.39
CA HIS A 96 10.11 -11.84 10.41
C HIS A 96 9.89 -11.14 9.06
N PHE A 97 9.36 -9.93 9.10
CA PHE A 97 9.12 -9.12 7.92
C PHE A 97 9.78 -7.75 8.06
N ASP A 98 10.83 -7.50 7.29
CA ASP A 98 11.54 -6.23 7.30
C ASP A 98 10.75 -5.16 6.54
N LEU A 99 10.49 -4.03 7.20
CA LEU A 99 9.78 -2.92 6.57
C LEU A 99 10.72 -2.19 5.59
N PRO A 100 10.27 -1.96 4.35
CA PRO A 100 11.05 -1.21 3.39
C PRO A 100 11.20 0.25 3.85
N LYS A 101 12.30 0.89 3.42
CA LYS A 101 12.57 2.31 3.72
C LYS A 101 11.40 3.18 3.27
N GLY A 102 10.94 4.07 4.15
CA GLY A 102 9.82 4.98 3.88
C GLY A 102 8.44 4.43 4.23
N VAL A 103 8.35 3.22 4.80
CA VAL A 103 7.11 2.69 5.40
C VAL A 103 7.30 2.56 6.90
N GLU A 104 6.42 3.20 7.66
CA GLU A 104 6.34 3.05 9.10
C GLU A 104 5.19 2.09 9.46
N ALA A 105 5.38 1.29 10.50
CA ALA A 105 4.33 0.43 11.03
C ALA A 105 4.06 0.76 12.50
N LYS A 106 2.78 0.84 12.86
CA LYS A 106 2.30 0.86 14.24
C LYS A 106 1.53 -0.43 14.48
N ILE A 107 1.98 -1.22 15.45
CA ILE A 107 1.41 -2.54 15.73
C ILE A 107 0.80 -2.54 17.13
N ASP A 108 -0.50 -2.80 17.21
CA ASP A 108 -1.26 -2.99 18.44
C ASP A 108 -1.81 -4.42 18.48
N LYS A 109 -0.94 -5.38 18.83
CA LYS A 109 -1.16 -6.84 18.94
C LYS A 109 -1.84 -7.49 17.73
N THR A 110 -3.11 -7.21 17.51
CA THR A 110 -3.93 -7.73 16.41
C THR A 110 -4.17 -6.73 15.29
N LYS A 111 -3.86 -5.45 15.49
CA LYS A 111 -3.97 -4.40 14.46
C LYS A 111 -2.59 -3.95 14.00
N ILE A 112 -2.41 -3.85 12.68
CA ILE A 112 -1.19 -3.32 12.06
C ILE A 112 -1.62 -2.12 11.21
N ILE A 113 -1.14 -0.93 11.56
CA ILE A 113 -1.35 0.30 10.80
C ILE A 113 -0.05 0.63 10.09
N LEU A 114 -0.06 0.57 8.77
CA LEU A 114 1.07 0.95 7.92
C LEU A 114 0.87 2.38 7.45
N SER A 115 1.92 3.19 7.51
CA SER A 115 1.92 4.59 7.06
C SER A 115 3.07 4.81 6.09
N SER A 116 2.82 5.55 4.99
CA SER A 116 3.88 5.94 4.04
C SER A 116 3.47 7.15 3.22
N ILE A 117 4.47 7.82 2.67
CA ILE A 117 4.31 8.91 1.69
C ILE A 117 4.01 8.30 0.30
N ASP A 118 4.55 7.12 0.00
CA ASP A 118 4.35 6.44 -1.28
C ASP A 118 3.22 5.41 -1.19
N LYS A 119 2.14 5.67 -1.95
CA LYS A 119 0.95 4.81 -2.02
C LYS A 119 1.25 3.43 -2.62
N GLU A 120 2.15 3.35 -3.60
CA GLU A 120 2.50 2.09 -4.26
C GLU A 120 3.28 1.19 -3.29
N LEU A 121 4.30 1.76 -2.64
CA LEU A 121 5.10 1.04 -1.65
C LEU A 121 4.26 0.59 -0.45
N LEU A 122 3.37 1.45 0.05
CA LEU A 122 2.43 1.10 1.11
C LEU A 122 1.53 -0.08 0.72
N GLY A 123 0.95 -0.01 -0.49
CA GLY A 123 0.10 -1.06 -1.02
C GLY A 123 0.83 -2.39 -1.17
N LEU A 124 2.05 -2.36 -1.73
CA LEU A 124 2.89 -3.55 -1.90
C LEU A 124 3.25 -4.18 -0.54
N THR A 125 3.64 -3.35 0.42
CA THR A 125 4.01 -3.80 1.77
C THR A 125 2.81 -4.43 2.48
N ALA A 126 1.65 -3.79 2.44
CA ALA A 126 0.43 -4.32 3.01
C ALA A 126 0.01 -5.65 2.35
N ALA A 127 0.15 -5.75 1.01
CA ALA A 127 -0.16 -6.97 0.26
C ALA A 127 0.80 -8.12 0.62
N LYS A 128 2.09 -7.84 0.80
CA LYS A 128 3.08 -8.83 1.25
C LYS A 128 2.75 -9.35 2.64
N ILE A 129 2.43 -8.47 3.59
CA ILE A 129 2.04 -8.86 4.96
C ILE A 129 0.77 -9.72 4.93
N ARG A 130 -0.27 -9.32 4.20
CA ARG A 130 -1.48 -10.13 4.00
C ARG A 130 -1.18 -11.48 3.34
N GLY A 131 -0.20 -11.52 2.44
CA GLY A 131 0.24 -12.72 1.73
C GLY A 131 0.82 -13.81 2.64
N ILE A 132 1.40 -13.44 3.78
CA ILE A 132 2.00 -14.37 4.75
C ILE A 132 0.95 -15.34 5.29
N ARG A 133 -0.22 -14.83 5.69
CA ARG A 133 -1.35 -15.66 6.13
C ARG A 133 -2.66 -15.05 5.65
N LYS A 134 -3.10 -15.45 4.46
CA LYS A 134 -4.37 -14.99 3.89
C LYS A 134 -5.56 -15.43 4.76
N PRO A 135 -6.68 -14.68 4.76
CA PRO A 135 -7.88 -15.06 5.50
C PRO A 135 -8.45 -16.38 4.99
N GLU A 136 -8.68 -17.33 5.89
CA GLU A 136 -9.27 -18.61 5.57
C GLU A 136 -10.77 -18.49 5.22
N PRO A 137 -11.27 -19.28 4.25
CA PRO A 137 -12.66 -19.17 3.78
C PRO A 137 -13.71 -19.67 4.76
N TYR A 138 -13.36 -20.31 5.88
CA TYR A 138 -14.32 -20.84 6.85
C TYR A 138 -14.43 -19.94 8.08
N LYS A 139 -13.35 -19.85 8.87
CA LYS A 139 -13.32 -19.09 10.13
C LYS A 139 -12.81 -17.66 9.94
N GLY A 140 -12.36 -17.28 8.74
CA GLY A 140 -11.76 -15.96 8.48
C GLY A 140 -10.45 -15.72 9.23
N LYS A 141 -9.77 -16.78 9.69
CA LYS A 141 -8.49 -16.67 10.40
C LYS A 141 -7.39 -16.27 9.42
N GLY A 142 -6.52 -15.36 9.82
CA GLY A 142 -5.45 -14.80 9.00
C GLY A 142 -5.39 -13.29 9.12
N ILE A 143 -4.65 -12.68 8.21
CA ILE A 143 -4.46 -11.24 8.10
C ILE A 143 -5.37 -10.73 6.99
N ARG A 144 -6.22 -9.76 7.28
CA ARG A 144 -7.12 -9.10 6.31
C ARG A 144 -6.91 -7.59 6.34
N TYR A 145 -7.41 -6.88 5.34
CA TYR A 145 -7.57 -5.42 5.50
C TYR A 145 -8.71 -5.11 6.48
N ALA A 146 -8.61 -3.99 7.19
CA ALA A 146 -9.61 -3.61 8.19
C ALA A 146 -11.02 -3.43 7.57
N ASP A 147 -11.08 -2.99 6.32
CA ASP A 147 -12.28 -2.80 5.51
C ASP A 147 -12.65 -4.02 4.64
N GLU A 148 -11.88 -5.12 4.68
CA GLU A 148 -12.10 -6.30 3.85
C GLU A 148 -13.21 -7.21 4.42
N VAL A 149 -14.27 -7.41 3.63
CA VAL A 149 -15.32 -8.38 3.93
C VAL A 149 -14.90 -9.79 3.48
N VAL A 150 -14.55 -10.64 4.44
CA VAL A 150 -14.17 -12.04 4.17
C VAL A 150 -15.43 -12.91 4.01
N ARG A 151 -15.66 -13.41 2.79
CA ARG A 151 -16.74 -14.37 2.52
C ARG A 151 -16.48 -15.69 3.24
N ARG A 152 -17.40 -16.09 4.11
CA ARG A 152 -17.32 -17.35 4.86
C ARG A 152 -18.17 -18.42 4.20
N LYS A 153 -17.59 -19.60 4.01
CA LYS A 153 -18.29 -20.83 3.63
C LYS A 153 -18.73 -21.56 4.90
N ALA A 154 -19.90 -22.19 4.85
CA ALA A 154 -20.32 -23.08 5.92
C ALA A 154 -19.31 -24.24 6.04
N GLY A 155 -18.75 -24.40 7.24
CA GLY A 155 -18.02 -25.62 7.58
C GLY A 155 -19.00 -26.77 7.80
N LYS A 156 -18.51 -28.01 7.92
CA LYS A 156 -19.32 -29.08 8.50
C LYS A 156 -19.72 -28.64 9.91
N THR A 157 -21.02 -28.44 10.13
CA THR A 157 -21.59 -28.30 11.47
C THR A 157 -21.37 -29.64 12.17
N GLY A 158 -20.24 -29.79 12.84
CA GLY A 158 -20.08 -30.85 13.82
C GLY A 158 -21.12 -30.59 14.90
N VAL A 159 -22.05 -31.52 15.03
CA VAL A 159 -23.05 -31.60 16.09
C VAL A 159 -22.38 -31.23 17.41
N LYS A 160 -22.94 -30.21 18.07
CA LYS A 160 -22.77 -29.99 19.50
C LYS A 160 -24.14 -30.16 20.13
#